data_AF-A0A920S7J4-F1
#
_entry.id   AF-A0A920S7J4-F1
#
_cell.length_a   1.000
_cell.length_b   1.000
_cell.length_c   1.000
_cell.angle_alpha   90.00
_cell.angle_beta   90.00
_cell.angle_gamma   90.00
#
_symmetry.space_group_name_H-M   'P 1'
#
loop_
_entity.id
_entity.type
_entity.pdbx_description
1 polymer ?
#
loop_
_entity_poly.entity_id
_entity_poly.type
_entity_poly.pdbx_seq_one_letter_code
_entity_poly.pdbx_strand_id
1 'polypeptide(L)'
;MASFPQRRGCRGSGAFFDIRINGVGAHGAHPENGIDPVVVGARSLPRFNPRLTECQTARAAVVSITQFHAGDPYNVIPESAHLSGTVRTFSNGVMSHIQDRMRALAESTAKGYGAPSFSSFATFFIPS
;
A
#
# COMPACT_ATOMS: atom_id res chain seq x y z
N MET A 1 -7.14 12.23 21.84
CA MET A 1 -7.65 11.95 20.48
C MET A 1 -7.37 13.16 19.62
N ALA A 2 -6.66 13.02 18.50
CA ALA A 2 -6.45 14.13 17.58
C ALA A 2 -7.78 14.48 16.89
N SER A 3 -8.25 15.72 17.06
CA SER A 3 -9.43 16.24 16.35
C SER A 3 -8.95 16.86 15.04
N PHE A 4 -9.31 16.23 13.92
CA PHE A 4 -9.00 16.75 12.58
C PHE A 4 -10.22 17.47 12.01
N PRO A 5 -10.06 18.64 11.37
CA PRO A 5 -11.16 19.29 10.66
C PRO A 5 -11.66 18.37 9.54
N GLN A 6 -12.86 17.79 9.70
CA GLN A 6 -13.46 16.93 8.69
C GLN A 6 -14.00 17.79 7.53
N ARG A 7 -13.21 17.90 6.45
CA ARG A 7 -13.77 18.25 5.12
C ARG A 7 -14.66 17.08 4.65
N ARG A 8 -15.69 17.33 3.83
CA ARG A 8 -16.65 16.30 3.35
C ARG A 8 -15.89 15.08 2.79
N GLY A 9 -15.79 14.01 3.59
CA GLY A 9 -15.10 12.78 3.23
C GLY A 9 -16.07 11.65 2.89
N CYS A 10 -15.58 10.61 2.22
CA CYS A 10 -16.35 9.41 1.88
C CYS A 10 -16.76 8.68 3.17
N ARG A 11 -18.01 8.80 3.61
CA ARG A 11 -18.56 8.03 4.75
C ARG A 11 -18.98 6.62 4.29
N GLY A 12 -18.05 5.86 3.72
CA GLY A 12 -18.27 4.46 3.31
C GLY A 12 -17.81 3.44 4.36
N SER A 13 -18.17 2.17 4.13
CA SER A 13 -17.57 1.03 4.85
C SER A 13 -16.04 1.12 4.72
N GLY A 14 -15.36 0.94 5.86
CA GLY A 14 -13.91 1.05 5.95
C GLY A 14 -13.30 -0.32 6.11
N ALA A 15 -12.19 -0.55 5.41
CA ALA A 15 -11.35 -1.72 5.57
C ALA A 15 -9.89 -1.30 5.74
N PHE A 16 -9.10 -2.18 6.35
CA PHE A 16 -7.66 -2.03 6.48
C PHE A 16 -6.94 -2.86 5.42
N PHE A 17 -5.71 -2.50 5.11
CA PHE A 17 -4.85 -3.32 4.28
C PHE A 17 -3.41 -3.28 4.79
N ASP A 18 -2.71 -4.40 4.56
CA ASP A 18 -1.28 -4.55 4.81
C ASP A 18 -0.59 -5.11 3.56
N ILE A 19 0.52 -4.50 3.21
CA ILE A 19 1.34 -4.87 2.07
C ILE A 19 2.75 -5.10 2.58
N ARG A 20 3.25 -6.33 2.40
CA ARG A 20 4.64 -6.68 2.67
C ARG A 20 5.38 -6.89 1.36
N ILE A 21 6.45 -6.12 1.20
CA ILE A 21 7.38 -6.22 0.08
C ILE A 21 8.62 -6.90 0.62
N ASN A 22 8.99 -8.06 0.08
CA ASN A 22 10.25 -8.72 0.42
C ASN A 22 11.29 -8.36 -0.64
N GLY A 23 12.41 -7.84 -0.17
CA GLY A 23 13.58 -7.52 -0.98
C GLY A 23 14.69 -8.54 -0.75
N VAL A 24 15.91 -8.11 -1.01
CA VAL A 24 17.14 -8.82 -0.66
C VAL A 24 18.04 -7.82 0.04
N GLY A 25 18.41 -8.10 1.29
CA GLY A 25 19.23 -7.20 2.08
C GLY A 25 20.63 -7.05 1.49
N ALA A 26 21.18 -5.84 1.56
CA ALA A 26 22.51 -5.54 1.03
C ALA A 26 23.14 -4.34 1.76
N HIS A 27 24.46 -4.20 1.64
CA HIS A 27 25.15 -3.00 2.11
C HIS A 27 24.72 -1.79 1.27
N GLY A 28 24.46 -0.64 1.91
CA GLY A 28 23.97 0.56 1.21
C GLY A 28 24.92 1.12 0.16
N ALA A 29 26.21 0.79 0.25
CA ALA A 29 27.21 1.11 -0.78
C ALA A 29 27.24 0.13 -1.97
N HIS A 30 26.53 -0.99 -1.88
CA HIS A 30 26.47 -2.05 -2.89
C HIS A 30 25.01 -2.45 -3.21
N PRO A 31 24.19 -1.51 -3.71
CA PRO A 31 22.79 -1.77 -4.01
C PRO A 31 22.58 -2.85 -5.09
N GLU A 32 23.55 -3.08 -5.96
CA GLU A 32 23.56 -4.11 -6.99
C GLU A 32 23.50 -5.55 -6.44
N ASN A 33 23.89 -5.75 -5.17
CA ASN A 33 23.88 -7.04 -4.51
C ASN A 33 22.53 -7.37 -3.86
N GLY A 34 21.57 -6.44 -3.88
CA GLY A 34 20.29 -6.57 -3.20
C GLY A 34 19.13 -6.07 -4.04
N ILE A 35 17.96 -6.12 -3.42
CA ILE A 35 16.72 -5.59 -4.00
C ILE A 35 16.07 -4.75 -2.93
N ASP A 36 16.03 -3.44 -3.15
CA ASP A 36 15.60 -2.49 -2.15
C ASP A 36 14.07 -2.43 -2.04
N PRO A 37 13.47 -2.98 -0.96
CA PRO A 37 12.02 -2.98 -0.80
C PRO A 37 11.47 -1.58 -0.47
N VAL A 38 12.30 -0.65 0.02
CA VAL A 38 11.92 0.76 0.25
C VAL A 38 11.64 1.42 -1.09
N VAL A 39 12.54 1.23 -2.06
CA VAL A 39 12.37 1.78 -3.42
C VAL A 39 11.17 1.15 -4.13
N VAL A 40 10.99 -0.16 -4.03
CA VAL A 40 9.83 -0.86 -4.58
C VAL A 40 8.53 -0.33 -3.97
N GLY A 41 8.48 -0.16 -2.65
CA GLY A 41 7.33 0.38 -1.93
C GLY A 41 7.02 1.81 -2.35
N ALA A 42 8.02 2.69 -2.33
CA ALA A 42 7.89 4.09 -2.70
C ALA A 42 7.36 4.27 -4.13
N ARG A 43 7.79 3.42 -5.07
CA ARG A 43 7.32 3.44 -6.47
C ARG A 43 5.94 2.82 -6.65
N SER A 44 5.48 2.02 -5.69
CA SER A 44 4.13 1.47 -5.67
C SER A 44 3.10 2.50 -5.17
N LEU A 45 3.48 3.41 -4.27
CA LEU A 45 2.57 4.42 -3.67
C LEU A 45 1.75 5.22 -4.70
N PRO A 46 2.34 5.81 -5.77
CA PRO A 46 1.60 6.61 -6.73
C PRO A 46 0.60 5.77 -7.53
N ARG A 47 0.86 4.46 -7.66
CA ARG A 47 0.00 3.51 -8.38
C ARG A 47 -1.17 3.06 -7.51
N PHE A 48 -0.97 2.96 -6.19
CA PHE A 48 -2.02 2.68 -5.20
C PHE A 48 -2.89 3.86 -4.86
N ASN A 49 -2.63 5.03 -5.42
CA ASN A 49 -3.47 6.19 -5.27
C ASN A 49 -4.36 6.29 -6.52
N PRO A 50 -5.42 5.44 -6.66
CA PRO A 50 -6.42 5.71 -7.67
C PRO A 50 -7.05 7.03 -7.25
N ARG A 51 -6.61 8.09 -7.92
CA ARG A 51 -7.22 9.41 -8.00
C ARG A 51 -8.44 9.57 -7.09
N LEU A 52 -8.21 10.34 -6.02
CA LEU A 52 -9.21 11.27 -5.49
C LEU A 52 -10.08 11.81 -6.62
N THR A 53 -11.29 11.30 -6.76
CA THR A 53 -12.35 12.07 -7.42
C THR A 53 -13.70 11.66 -6.88
N GLU A 54 -14.20 12.55 -6.02
CA GLU A 54 -15.60 12.77 -5.69
C GLU A 54 -16.37 11.59 -5.06
N CYS A 55 -16.51 11.69 -3.74
CA CYS A 55 -17.44 10.90 -2.91
C CYS A 55 -18.92 11.01 -3.31
N GLN A 56 -19.22 11.72 -4.41
CA GLN A 56 -20.56 11.96 -4.93
C GLN A 56 -21.00 10.88 -5.94
N THR A 57 -20.11 9.99 -6.38
CA THR A 57 -20.45 8.88 -7.28
C THR A 57 -20.64 7.58 -6.49
N ALA A 58 -21.64 6.77 -6.86
CA ALA A 58 -21.91 5.44 -6.27
C ALA A 58 -20.74 4.42 -6.39
N ARG A 59 -19.67 4.78 -7.11
CA ARG A 59 -18.45 3.98 -7.31
C ARG A 59 -17.20 4.58 -6.64
N ALA A 60 -17.37 5.60 -5.80
CA ALA A 60 -16.25 6.27 -5.17
C ALA A 60 -15.54 5.36 -4.16
N ALA A 61 -14.21 5.48 -4.11
CA ALA A 61 -13.39 4.88 -3.08
C ALA A 61 -12.21 5.79 -2.70
N VAL A 62 -11.79 5.69 -1.45
CA VAL A 62 -10.64 6.43 -0.91
C VAL A 62 -9.65 5.41 -0.38
N VAL A 63 -8.43 5.42 -0.92
CA VAL A 63 -7.32 4.61 -0.42
C VAL A 63 -6.34 5.56 0.26
N SER A 64 -6.03 5.29 1.53
CA SER A 64 -5.11 6.09 2.33
C SER A 64 -4.02 5.19 2.87
N ILE A 65 -2.78 5.42 2.46
CA ILE A 65 -1.60 4.77 3.04
C ILE A 65 -1.16 5.62 4.23
N THR A 66 -1.18 5.03 5.42
CA THR A 66 -0.93 5.74 6.69
C THR A 66 0.35 5.30 7.38
N GLN A 67 0.92 4.17 6.97
CA GLN A 67 2.16 3.63 7.52
C GLN A 67 3.08 3.14 6.41
N PHE A 68 4.37 3.43 6.58
CA PHE A 68 5.46 2.86 5.79
C PHE A 68 6.62 2.61 6.76
N HIS A 69 6.97 1.34 6.96
CA HIS A 69 8.08 0.92 7.81
C HIS A 69 9.06 0.04 7.01
N ALA A 70 10.35 0.34 7.07
CA ALA A 70 11.38 -0.48 6.43
C ALA A 70 12.78 -0.17 6.98
N GLY A 71 13.49 -1.22 7.41
CA GLY A 71 14.87 -1.12 7.92
C GLY A 71 15.03 -0.31 9.20
N ASP A 72 16.20 -0.48 9.83
CA ASP A 72 16.63 0.30 10.99
C ASP A 72 17.98 0.99 10.75
N PRO A 73 19.03 0.30 10.23
CA PRO A 73 20.33 0.93 10.02
C PRO A 73 20.34 1.86 8.81
N TYR A 74 21.11 2.94 8.89
CA TYR A 74 21.21 3.96 7.82
C TYR A 74 21.96 3.49 6.57
N ASN A 75 22.71 2.38 6.65
CA ASN A 75 23.60 1.88 5.60
C ASN A 75 23.30 0.44 5.19
N VAL A 76 22.09 -0.08 5.47
CA VAL A 76 21.69 -1.43 5.10
C VAL A 76 20.36 -1.36 4.36
N ILE A 77 20.34 -1.92 3.15
CA ILE A 77 19.11 -2.20 2.43
C ILE A 77 18.37 -3.29 3.19
N PRO A 78 17.12 -3.07 3.62
CA PRO A 78 16.39 -4.04 4.42
C PRO A 78 15.88 -5.21 3.58
N GLU A 79 15.61 -6.34 4.23
CA GLU A 79 15.00 -7.51 3.59
C GLU A 79 13.50 -7.33 3.33
N SER A 80 12.86 -6.35 3.97
CA SER A 80 11.44 -6.09 3.75
C SER A 80 11.01 -4.66 4.03
N ALA A 81 9.89 -4.27 3.43
CA ALA A 81 9.14 -3.06 3.72
C ALA A 81 7.66 -3.40 3.97
N HIS A 82 7.05 -2.69 4.91
CA HIS A 82 5.65 -2.86 5.30
C HIS A 82 4.88 -1.56 5.08
N LEU A 83 3.78 -1.64 4.32
CA LEU A 83 2.90 -0.53 4.03
C LEU A 83 1.49 -0.88 4.51
N SER A 84 0.88 0.01 5.28
CA SER A 84 -0.48 -0.20 5.80
C SER A 84 -1.35 1.03 5.64
N GLY A 85 -2.65 0.80 5.59
CA GLY A 85 -3.60 1.87 5.36
C GLY A 85 -5.05 1.47 5.44
N THR A 86 -5.91 2.35 4.93
CA THR A 86 -7.36 2.16 4.89
C THR A 86 -7.92 2.31 3.48
N VAL A 87 -8.94 1.53 3.16
CA VAL A 87 -9.79 1.73 1.99
C VAL A 87 -11.21 2.05 2.49
N ARG A 88 -11.84 3.07 1.91
CA ARG A 88 -13.24 3.42 2.20
C ARG A 88 -14.05 3.46 0.91
N THR A 89 -15.16 2.73 0.86
CA THR A 89 -16.09 2.75 -0.28
C THR A 89 -17.51 2.40 0.15
N PHE A 90 -18.49 2.78 -0.67
CA PHE A 90 -19.91 2.45 -0.48
C PHE A 90 -20.33 1.13 -1.16
N SER A 91 -19.46 0.53 -1.98
CA SER A 91 -19.80 -0.66 -2.77
C SER A 91 -18.82 -1.80 -2.53
N ASN A 92 -19.35 -2.97 -2.17
CA ASN A 92 -18.56 -4.20 -2.01
C ASN A 92 -17.86 -4.60 -3.32
N GLY A 93 -18.52 -4.42 -4.47
CA GLY A 93 -17.91 -4.69 -5.78
C GLY A 93 -16.72 -3.77 -6.08
N VAL A 94 -16.77 -2.52 -5.63
CA VAL A 94 -15.65 -1.58 -5.71
C VAL A 94 -14.53 -1.99 -4.77
N MET A 95 -14.85 -2.47 -3.57
CA MET A 95 -13.85 -2.98 -2.62
C MET A 95 -13.05 -4.14 -3.23
N SER A 96 -13.74 -5.15 -3.77
CA SER A 96 -13.08 -6.29 -4.44
C SER A 96 -12.22 -5.85 -5.62
N HIS A 97 -12.72 -4.93 -6.45
CA HIS A 97 -11.95 -4.40 -7.57
C HIS A 97 -10.65 -3.68 -7.12
N ILE A 98 -10.72 -2.91 -6.03
CA ILE A 98 -9.54 -2.24 -5.47
C ILE A 98 -8.56 -3.24 -4.91
N GLN A 99 -9.03 -4.27 -4.21
CA GLN A 99 -8.21 -5.34 -3.70
C GLN A 99 -7.40 -6.01 -4.81
N ASP A 100 -8.08 -6.43 -5.89
CA ASP A 100 -7.44 -7.09 -7.04
C ASP A 100 -6.44 -6.16 -7.72
N ARG A 101 -6.81 -4.89 -7.88
CA ARG A 101 -5.94 -3.89 -8.51
C ARG A 101 -4.71 -3.59 -7.66
N MET A 102 -4.86 -3.44 -6.34
CA MET A 102 -3.74 -3.21 -5.42
C MET A 102 -2.79 -4.41 -5.44
N ARG A 103 -3.32 -5.64 -5.39
CA ARG A 103 -2.52 -6.87 -5.52
C ARG A 103 -1.74 -6.88 -6.83
N ALA A 104 -2.42 -6.71 -7.97
CA ALA A 104 -1.80 -6.75 -9.29
C ALA A 104 -0.72 -5.67 -9.48
N LEU A 105 -0.99 -4.44 -9.03
CA LEU A 105 -0.02 -3.34 -9.11
C LEU A 105 1.23 -3.62 -8.30
N ALA A 106 1.04 -4.15 -7.10
CA ALA A 106 2.13 -4.43 -6.19
C ALA A 106 2.99 -5.60 -6.70
N GLU A 107 2.36 -6.67 -7.20
CA GLU A 107 3.06 -7.77 -7.88
C GLU A 107 3.81 -7.30 -9.13
N SER A 108 3.19 -6.45 -9.97
CA SER A 108 3.84 -5.93 -11.18
C SER A 108 5.06 -5.06 -10.85
N THR A 109 4.97 -4.27 -9.77
CA THR A 109 6.08 -3.42 -9.33
C THR A 109 7.20 -4.27 -8.77
N ALA A 110 6.89 -5.23 -7.90
CA ALA A 110 7.86 -6.18 -7.36
C ALA A 110 8.61 -6.95 -8.46
N LYS A 111 7.87 -7.49 -9.44
CA LYS A 111 8.46 -8.17 -10.61
C LYS A 111 9.38 -7.25 -11.42
N GLY A 112 8.99 -6.00 -11.63
CA GLY A 112 9.82 -5.01 -12.34
C GLY A 112 11.15 -4.71 -11.67
N TYR A 113 11.27 -4.97 -10.36
CA TYR A 113 12.51 -4.82 -9.58
C TYR A 113 13.21 -6.15 -9.27
N GLY A 114 12.72 -7.27 -9.81
CA GLY A 114 13.29 -8.59 -9.57
C GLY A 114 13.06 -9.16 -8.17
N ALA A 115 12.18 -8.56 -7.37
CA ALA A 115 11.97 -8.95 -5.97
C ALA A 115 11.57 -10.43 -5.84
N PRO A 116 12.21 -11.21 -4.93
CA PRO A 116 12.07 -12.67 -4.88
C PRO A 116 10.66 -13.10 -4.47
N SER A 117 9.97 -12.29 -3.67
CA SER A 117 8.58 -12.53 -3.33
C SER A 117 7.87 -11.24 -2.97
N PHE A 118 6.60 -11.18 -3.32
CA PHE A 118 5.70 -10.11 -2.92
C PHE A 118 4.49 -10.74 -2.23
N SER A 119 4.19 -10.31 -1.02
CA SER A 119 3.05 -10.82 -0.25
C SER A 119 2.19 -9.65 0.22
N SER A 120 1.12 -9.36 -0.51
CA SER A 120 0.04 -8.50 -0.02
C SER A 120 -0.95 -9.36 0.77
N PHE A 121 -1.19 -8.97 2.03
CA PHE A 121 -2.25 -9.52 2.85
C PHE A 121 -3.19 -8.38 3.24
N ALA A 122 -4.24 -8.19 2.46
CA ALA A 122 -5.25 -7.20 2.79
C ALA A 122 -6.29 -7.83 3.72
N THR A 123 -6.23 -7.47 5.01
CA THR A 123 -7.24 -7.86 6.01
C THR A 123 -8.39 -6.86 5.97
N PHE A 124 -9.42 -7.18 5.19
CA PHE A 124 -10.63 -6.35 5.13
C PHE A 124 -11.49 -6.61 6.37
N PHE A 125 -11.21 -5.93 7.48
CA PHE A 125 -12.13 -5.86 8.61
C PHE A 125 -13.23 -4.85 8.30
N ILE A 126 -14.47 -5.30 8.15
CA ILE A 126 -15.65 -4.43 8.19
C ILE A 126 -16.00 -4.33 9.68
N PRO A 127 -15.87 -3.14 10.32
CA PRO A 127 -16.31 -2.99 11.70
C PRO A 127 -17.81 -3.29 11.79
N SER A 128 -18.13 -4.34 12.54
CA SER A 128 -19.48 -4.78 12.91
C SER A 128 -20.24 -3.73 13.71
#